data_AF-A0A516GD56-F1
#
_entry.id   AF-A0A516GD56-F1
#
_cell.length_a   1.000
_cell.length_b   1.000
_cell.length_c   1.000
_cell.angle_alpha   90.00
_cell.angle_beta   90.00
_cell.angle_gamma   90.00
#
_symmetry.space_group_name_H-M   'P 1'
#
loop_
_entity.id
_entity.type
_entity.pdbx_description
1 polymer ?
#
loop_
_entity_poly.entity_id
_entity_poly.type
_entity_poly.pdbx_seq_one_letter_code
_entity_poly.pdbx_strand_id
1 'polypeptide(L)'
;MVDTSSWGVAVAARAGALAVLLGLAGCSLDAGDPEPQLTSAPDTAVINAAYGAPDSRQLELAVNSCNRDPQAEVEESGSDIRVTISLAGVDSGLDCQDSVKVELGSPLDGRRVIDAVNGQPVPVQPAE
;
A
#
# COMPACT_ATOMS: atom_id res chain seq x y z
N MET A 1 -6.22 -33.00 -7.76
CA MET A 1 -6.18 -32.00 -8.85
C MET A 1 -5.36 -30.85 -8.29
N VAL A 2 -4.09 -30.66 -8.61
CA VAL A 2 -3.57 -30.33 -9.94
C VAL A 2 -2.22 -31.02 -10.17
N ASP A 3 -2.12 -31.66 -11.33
CA ASP A 3 -0.89 -32.12 -11.98
C ASP A 3 -0.58 -31.15 -13.13
N THR A 4 0.61 -31.26 -13.73
CA THR A 4 1.11 -30.62 -14.97
C THR A 4 1.63 -29.18 -14.81
N SER A 5 2.81 -28.76 -15.28
CA SER A 5 3.86 -29.29 -16.16
C SER A 5 5.13 -28.48 -15.85
N SER A 6 6.35 -29.06 -15.80
CA SER A 6 7.35 -29.13 -16.91
C SER A 6 7.58 -27.73 -17.55
N TRP A 7 8.75 -27.23 -17.93
CA TRP A 7 9.71 -27.66 -18.95
C TRP A 7 10.94 -26.75 -18.70
N GLY A 8 12.13 -27.24 -18.35
CA GLY A 8 13.17 -27.60 -19.32
C GLY A 8 13.89 -26.37 -19.91
N VAL A 9 14.88 -25.80 -19.22
CA VAL A 9 15.80 -24.79 -19.81
C VAL A 9 16.88 -25.52 -20.60
N ALA A 10 16.70 -25.64 -21.92
CA ALA A 10 17.72 -26.17 -22.82
C ALA A 10 18.71 -25.05 -23.19
N VAL A 11 19.96 -25.18 -22.72
CA VAL A 11 21.10 -24.38 -23.19
C VAL A 11 21.50 -24.92 -24.56
N ALA A 12 21.31 -24.13 -25.61
CA ALA A 12 21.84 -24.40 -26.93
C ALA A 12 22.73 -23.23 -27.38
N ALA A 13 24.03 -23.35 -27.09
CA ALA A 13 25.07 -22.55 -27.69
C ALA A 13 25.30 -23.03 -29.12
N ARG A 14 25.16 -22.15 -30.13
CA ARG A 14 25.85 -22.29 -31.42
C ARG A 14 26.20 -20.94 -32.01
N ALA A 15 27.51 -20.74 -32.15
CA ALA A 15 28.14 -19.72 -32.96
C ALA A 15 27.76 -19.90 -34.45
N GLY A 16 27.55 -18.78 -35.15
CA GLY A 16 27.35 -18.74 -36.60
C GLY A 16 27.49 -17.30 -37.09
N ALA A 17 28.35 -17.12 -38.09
CA ALA A 17 28.92 -15.85 -38.53
C ALA A 17 28.13 -15.15 -39.65
N LEU A 18 28.46 -13.86 -39.84
CA LEU A 18 28.33 -13.02 -41.04
C LEU A 18 26.93 -12.84 -41.69
N ALA A 19 26.45 -11.59 -41.72
CA ALA A 19 26.16 -10.88 -42.97
C ALA A 19 25.78 -9.40 -42.72
N VAL A 20 26.40 -8.55 -43.52
CA VAL A 20 26.22 -7.10 -43.68
C VAL A 20 24.83 -6.77 -44.22
N LEU A 21 24.21 -5.66 -43.79
CA LEU A 21 23.40 -4.79 -44.64
C LEU A 21 23.28 -3.39 -44.01
N LEU A 22 23.88 -2.41 -44.69
CA LEU A 22 23.72 -0.98 -44.45
C LEU A 22 22.26 -0.56 -44.67
N GLY A 23 21.63 0.01 -43.64
CA GLY A 23 20.39 0.76 -43.73
C GLY A 23 20.63 2.20 -43.28
N LEU A 24 20.56 3.13 -44.22
CA LEU A 24 20.74 4.57 -44.03
C LEU A 24 19.53 5.22 -43.34
N ALA A 25 19.84 6.27 -42.57
CA ALA A 25 18.95 7.37 -42.17
C ALA A 25 17.74 7.00 -41.28
N GLY A 26 18.03 6.92 -39.98
CA GLY A 26 17.02 7.07 -38.94
C GLY A 26 16.48 8.50 -38.92
N CYS A 27 15.19 8.64 -39.14
CA CYS A 27 14.42 9.80 -38.74
C CYS A 27 13.19 9.29 -37.98
N SER A 28 12.97 9.87 -36.80
CA SER A 28 11.75 9.82 -36.01
C SER A 28 11.52 8.57 -35.14
N LEU A 29 12.38 8.42 -34.13
CA LEU A 29 11.94 7.94 -32.82
C LEU A 29 12.49 8.90 -31.77
N ASP A 30 11.99 10.14 -31.78
CA ASP A 30 11.87 10.89 -30.52
C ASP A 30 10.76 10.19 -29.74
N ALA A 31 11.11 9.02 -29.19
CA ALA A 31 10.37 8.46 -28.08
C ALA A 31 10.69 9.43 -26.95
N GLY A 32 9.86 10.47 -26.83
CA GLY A 32 9.86 11.33 -25.65
C GLY A 32 9.89 10.40 -24.46
N ASP A 33 11.01 10.41 -23.75
CA ASP A 33 11.19 9.70 -22.49
C ASP A 33 9.99 10.15 -21.65
N PRO A 34 9.06 9.25 -21.26
CA PRO A 34 8.01 9.66 -20.36
C PRO A 34 8.73 10.10 -19.10
N GLU A 35 8.79 11.42 -18.84
CA GLU A 35 9.19 11.95 -17.55
C GLU A 35 8.47 11.09 -16.51
N PRO A 36 9.18 10.45 -15.57
CA PRO A 36 8.50 9.75 -14.50
C PRO A 36 7.66 10.83 -13.82
N GLN A 37 6.36 10.80 -14.08
CA GLN A 37 5.45 11.74 -13.47
C GLN A 37 5.62 11.48 -11.98
N LEU A 38 6.21 12.45 -11.28
CA LEU A 38 6.23 12.50 -9.83
C LEU A 38 4.80 12.76 -9.38
N THR A 39 3.89 11.84 -9.65
CA THR A 39 2.75 11.60 -8.78
C THR A 39 3.40 11.11 -7.49
N SER A 40 3.69 12.05 -6.59
CA SER A 40 4.05 11.71 -5.22
C SER A 40 2.92 10.84 -4.73
N ALA A 41 3.17 9.54 -4.61
CA ALA A 41 2.23 8.68 -3.91
C ALA A 41 1.99 9.30 -2.53
N PRO A 42 0.77 9.24 -1.98
CA PRO A 42 0.56 9.69 -0.62
C PRO A 42 1.54 8.96 0.30
N ASP A 43 2.17 9.71 1.20
CA ASP A 43 2.99 9.10 2.24
C ASP A 43 2.04 8.30 3.14
N THR A 44 2.42 7.06 3.44
CA THR A 44 1.61 6.19 4.32
C THR A 44 2.15 6.23 5.74
N ALA A 45 1.26 6.11 6.72
CA ALA A 45 1.63 6.19 8.13
C ALA A 45 1.20 4.95 8.91
N VAL A 46 2.00 4.65 9.94
CA VAL A 46 1.76 3.55 10.88
C VAL A 46 0.78 4.00 11.96
N ILE A 47 -0.15 3.10 12.31
CA ILE A 47 -1.14 3.32 13.36
C ILE A 47 -0.52 3.02 14.72
N ASN A 48 -0.60 3.97 15.66
CA ASN A 48 -0.05 3.80 17.00
C ASN A 48 -1.04 3.14 17.96
N ALA A 49 -2.30 3.57 17.88
CA ALA A 49 -3.35 3.15 18.78
C ALA A 49 -4.69 3.22 18.08
N ALA A 50 -5.60 2.34 18.50
CA ALA A 50 -6.98 2.32 18.07
C ALA A 50 -7.91 2.36 19.29
N TYR A 51 -9.03 3.07 19.17
CA TYR A 51 -10.04 3.23 20.22
C TYR A 51 -11.43 2.93 19.67
N GLY A 52 -12.19 2.12 20.37
CA GLY A 52 -13.53 1.73 19.95
C GLY A 52 -14.25 0.85 20.98
N ALA A 53 -15.57 0.80 20.87
CA ALA A 53 -16.41 -0.09 21.65
C ALA A 53 -16.84 -1.31 20.81
N PRO A 54 -16.98 -2.51 21.39
CA PRO A 54 -17.33 -3.73 20.65
C PRO A 54 -18.63 -3.63 19.85
N ASP A 55 -19.63 -2.95 20.41
CA ASP A 55 -20.96 -2.75 19.82
C ASP A 55 -21.05 -1.51 18.93
N SER A 56 -19.96 -0.76 18.79
CA SER A 56 -19.90 0.45 17.98
C SER A 56 -19.36 0.18 16.58
N ARG A 57 -19.80 1.00 15.63
CA ARG A 57 -19.22 1.11 14.28
C ARG A 57 -18.18 2.22 14.17
N GLN A 58 -17.99 3.00 15.23
CA GLN A 58 -17.01 4.07 15.27
C GLN A 58 -15.68 3.52 15.79
N LEU A 59 -14.62 3.72 15.00
CA LEU A 59 -13.25 3.41 15.36
C LEU A 59 -12.41 4.67 15.19
N GLU A 60 -11.70 5.07 16.24
CA GLU A 60 -10.77 6.19 16.22
C GLU A 60 -9.33 5.66 16.20
N LEU A 61 -8.49 6.24 15.36
CA LEU A 61 -7.11 5.81 15.14
C LEU A 61 -6.19 6.99 15.41
N ALA A 62 -5.16 6.76 16.23
CA ALA A 62 -4.10 7.71 16.48
C ALA A 62 -2.87 7.39 15.63
N VAL A 63 -2.34 8.40 14.96
CA VAL A 63 -1.27 8.27 13.97
C VAL A 63 -0.19 9.29 14.29
N ASN A 64 1.08 8.90 14.21
CA ASN A 64 2.20 9.85 14.34
C ASN A 64 2.18 10.83 13.17
N SER A 65 1.73 12.05 13.45
CA SER A 65 1.54 13.11 12.48
C SER A 65 1.25 14.42 13.20
N CYS A 66 1.63 15.55 12.61
CA CYS A 66 1.28 16.88 13.09
C CYS A 66 0.46 17.66 12.07
N ASN A 67 -0.82 17.85 12.38
CA ASN A 67 -1.73 18.71 11.60
C ASN A 67 -1.73 18.36 10.11
N ARG A 68 -1.67 17.05 9.76
CA ARG A 68 -1.63 16.59 8.37
C ARG A 68 -2.98 16.09 7.84
N ASP A 69 -4.02 16.12 8.67
CA ASP A 69 -5.37 15.68 8.31
C ASP A 69 -5.39 14.24 7.72
N PRO A 70 -4.99 13.22 8.51
CA PRO A 70 -4.87 11.85 8.04
C PRO A 70 -6.17 11.33 7.43
N GLN A 71 -6.05 10.65 6.29
CA GLN A 71 -7.15 9.95 5.64
C GLN A 71 -7.00 8.45 5.83
N ALA A 72 -8.12 7.76 6.06
CA ALA A 72 -8.14 6.32 6.29
C ALA A 72 -8.93 5.60 5.21
N GLU A 73 -8.34 4.55 4.66
CA GLU A 73 -9.03 3.56 3.83
C GLU A 73 -9.20 2.27 4.62
N VAL A 74 -10.39 1.67 4.57
CA VAL A 74 -10.75 0.50 5.37
C VAL A 74 -11.21 -0.63 4.47
N GLU A 75 -10.57 -1.80 4.62
CA GLU A 75 -11.01 -3.06 4.05
C GLU A 75 -11.54 -3.97 5.17
N GLU A 76 -12.84 -4.23 5.14
CA GLU A 76 -13.50 -5.06 6.14
C GLU A 76 -13.72 -6.49 5.67
N SER A 77 -13.48 -7.42 6.59
CA SER A 77 -13.86 -8.82 6.49
C SER A 77 -14.61 -9.25 7.75
N GLY A 78 -15.04 -10.53 7.79
CA GLY A 78 -15.74 -11.07 8.96
C GLY A 78 -14.91 -11.10 10.25
N SER A 79 -13.58 -11.19 10.15
CA SER A 79 -12.68 -11.29 11.31
C SER A 79 -11.69 -10.14 11.46
N ASP A 80 -11.39 -9.44 10.36
CA ASP A 80 -10.33 -8.45 10.30
C ASP A 80 -10.83 -7.14 9.67
N ILE A 81 -10.32 -6.03 10.20
CA ILE A 81 -10.46 -4.67 9.69
C ILE A 81 -9.04 -4.23 9.35
N ARG A 82 -8.73 -4.15 8.06
CA ARG A 82 -7.43 -3.67 7.58
C ARG A 82 -7.54 -2.19 7.28
N VAL A 83 -6.64 -1.39 7.83
CA VAL A 83 -6.66 0.06 7.67
C VAL A 83 -5.35 0.55 7.07
N THR A 84 -5.46 1.39 6.04
CA THR A 84 -4.34 2.13 5.46
C THR A 84 -4.51 3.60 5.79
N ILE A 85 -3.49 4.22 6.38
CA ILE A 85 -3.48 5.67 6.62
C ILE A 85 -2.63 6.36 5.57
N SER A 86 -3.20 7.40 4.95
CA SER A 86 -2.51 8.31 4.04
C SER A 86 -2.37 9.70 4.66
N LEU A 87 -1.17 10.28 4.53
CA LEU A 87 -0.84 11.64 4.95
C LEU A 87 -0.52 12.51 3.75
N ALA A 88 -0.84 13.80 3.86
CA ALA A 88 -0.41 14.81 2.89
C ALA A 88 0.95 15.41 3.30
N GLY A 89 1.98 15.14 2.49
CA GLY A 89 3.33 15.70 2.66
C GLY A 89 4.21 14.96 3.68
N VAL A 90 5.45 15.42 3.82
CA VAL A 90 6.50 14.71 4.57
C VAL A 90 6.18 14.56 6.07
N ASP A 91 6.44 13.37 6.61
CA ASP A 91 6.29 13.04 8.03
C ASP A 91 6.92 14.12 8.95
N SER A 92 6.15 14.59 9.93
CA SER A 92 6.52 15.68 10.84
C SER A 92 7.13 15.21 12.16
N GLY A 93 7.38 13.90 12.31
CA GLY A 93 8.07 13.33 13.48
C GLY A 93 7.13 12.68 14.51
N LEU A 94 7.72 11.87 15.38
CA LEU A 94 7.03 10.89 16.24
C LEU A 94 6.43 11.48 17.54
N ASP A 95 6.74 12.74 17.88
CA ASP A 95 6.37 13.36 19.16
C ASP A 95 4.97 14.00 19.13
N CYS A 96 4.18 13.70 18.12
CA CYS A 96 2.97 14.42 17.75
C CYS A 96 1.98 13.45 17.10
N GLN A 97 0.70 13.59 17.42
CA GLN A 97 -0.33 12.68 16.93
C GLN A 97 -1.53 13.43 16.38
N ASP A 98 -2.01 12.96 15.23
CA ASP A 98 -3.31 13.30 14.68
C ASP A 98 -4.26 12.11 14.87
N SER A 99 -5.55 12.40 15.01
CA SER A 99 -6.61 11.39 15.11
C SER A 99 -7.43 11.33 13.82
N VAL A 100 -7.77 10.13 13.36
CA VAL A 100 -8.75 9.91 12.29
C VAL A 100 -9.88 9.01 12.80
N LYS A 101 -11.11 9.32 12.40
CA LYS A 101 -12.30 8.53 12.74
C LYS A 101 -12.80 7.82 11.51
N VAL A 102 -13.11 6.54 11.64
CA VAL A 102 -13.71 5.72 10.59
C VAL A 102 -15.05 5.16 11.06
N GLU A 103 -16.05 5.21 10.18
CA GLU A 103 -17.32 4.50 10.36
C GLU A 103 -17.21 3.16 9.61
N LEU A 104 -17.35 2.08 10.36
CA LEU A 104 -17.33 0.71 9.87
C LEU A 104 -18.70 0.32 9.31
N GLY A 105 -18.72 -0.60 8.35
CA GLY A 105 -19.94 -1.20 7.80
C GLY A 105 -20.65 -2.13 8.80
N SER A 106 -19.94 -2.66 9.78
CA SER A 106 -20.47 -3.49 10.88
C SER A 106 -19.80 -3.15 12.21
N PRO A 107 -20.39 -3.50 13.37
CA PRO A 107 -19.76 -3.25 14.65
C PRO A 107 -18.35 -3.86 14.76
N LEU A 108 -17.53 -3.33 15.65
CA LEU A 108 -16.17 -3.85 15.87
C LEU A 108 -16.20 -5.33 16.26
N ASP A 109 -17.12 -5.74 17.15
CA ASP A 109 -17.45 -7.13 17.51
C ASP A 109 -16.24 -8.06 17.73
N GLY A 110 -15.17 -7.54 18.33
CA GLY A 110 -13.93 -8.29 18.57
C GLY A 110 -13.11 -8.61 17.31
N ARG A 111 -13.47 -8.06 16.14
CA ARG A 111 -12.66 -8.13 14.92
C ARG A 111 -11.30 -7.46 15.17
N ARG A 112 -10.27 -8.02 14.56
CA ARG A 112 -8.89 -7.52 14.72
C ARG A 112 -8.70 -6.30 13.83
N VAL A 113 -8.18 -5.22 14.40
CA VAL A 113 -7.68 -4.09 13.61
C VAL A 113 -6.25 -4.40 13.21
N ILE A 114 -5.95 -4.26 11.92
CA ILE A 114 -4.64 -4.54 11.33
C ILE A 114 -4.20 -3.29 10.59
N ASP A 115 -3.00 -2.81 10.89
CA ASP A 115 -2.33 -1.79 10.09
C ASP A 115 -1.85 -2.44 8.79
N ALA A 116 -2.39 -1.99 7.66
CA ALA A 116 -2.08 -2.55 6.34
C ALA A 116 -0.66 -2.21 5.86
N VAL A 117 -0.04 -1.16 6.40
CA VAL A 117 1.29 -0.69 6.00
C VAL A 117 2.37 -1.66 6.48
N ASN A 118 2.26 -2.15 7.73
CA ASN A 118 3.24 -3.05 8.35
C ASN A 118 2.70 -4.47 8.64
N GLY A 119 1.41 -4.69 8.39
CA GLY A 119 0.71 -5.96 8.63
C GLY A 119 0.54 -6.33 10.09
N GLN A 120 0.80 -5.42 11.04
CA GLN A 120 0.74 -5.70 12.47
C GLN A 120 -0.66 -5.47 13.03
N PRO A 121 -1.09 -6.29 14.00
CA PRO A 121 -2.33 -6.04 14.73
C PRO A 121 -2.18 -4.79 15.61
N VAL A 122 -3.21 -3.95 15.61
CA VAL A 122 -3.31 -2.76 16.46
C VAL A 122 -4.25 -3.09 17.63
N PRO A 123 -3.78 -3.06 18.89
CA PRO A 123 -4.65 -3.24 20.05
C PRO A 123 -5.72 -2.16 20.09
N VAL A 124 -6.98 -2.57 20.25
CA VAL A 124 -8.10 -1.63 20.42
C VAL A 124 -8.36 -1.42 21.90
N GLN A 125 -8.35 -0.15 22.31
CA GLN A 125 -8.67 0.29 23.66
C GLN A 125 -10.13 0.79 23.72
N PRO A 126 -10.78 0.74 24.89
CA PRO A 126 -12.08 1.39 25.06
C PRO A 126 -11.99 2.88 24.72
N ALA A 127 -12.95 3.41 23.97
CA ALA A 127 -13.11 4.85 23.82
C ALA A 127 -13.57 5.46 25.16
N GLU A 128 -13.00 6.61 25.54
CA GLU A 128 -13.41 7.38 26.73
C GLU A 128 -14.74 8.13 26.54
#